data_AF-A0A382TNU4-F1
#
_entry.id   AF-A0A382TNU4-F1
#
_cell.length_a   1.000
_cell.length_b   1.000
_cell.length_c   1.000
_cell.angle_alpha   90.00
_cell.angle_beta   90.00
_cell.angle_gamma   90.00
#
_symmetry.space_group_name_H-M   'P 1'
#
loop_
_entity.id
_entity.type
_entity.pdbx_description
1 polymer ?
#
loop_
_entity_poly.entity_id
_entity_poly.type
_entity_poly.pdbx_seq_one_letter_code
_entity_poly.pdbx_strand_id
1 'polypeptide(L)'
;MTALFIPSRLMVFVALAALAYVPLSAQSGPEVARAFREANEVSIIRDFAELLSYPNRARDTEDIHRAATYVRDELRAVGVESELLEIEGAPPIVYGELMVPGATRTLGIYVHYDGQAVDPANWTHPPFEPPLYTAAMDGG
;
A
#
# COMPACT_ATOMS: atom_id res chain seq x y z
N MET A 1 -8.47 -34.64 -56.31
CA MET A 1 -8.32 -34.59 -54.84
C MET A 1 -6.85 -34.74 -54.50
N THR A 2 -6.11 -33.64 -54.43
CA THR A 2 -4.67 -33.63 -54.08
C THR A 2 -4.54 -33.34 -52.59
N ALA A 3 -4.11 -34.34 -51.82
CA ALA A 3 -3.86 -34.21 -50.39
C ALA A 3 -2.59 -33.40 -50.15
N LEU A 4 -2.74 -32.27 -49.47
CA LEU A 4 -1.64 -31.40 -49.04
C LEU A 4 -0.89 -32.09 -47.89
N PHE A 5 0.27 -32.66 -48.18
CA PHE A 5 1.14 -33.27 -47.17
C PHE A 5 1.93 -32.17 -46.45
N ILE A 6 1.57 -31.89 -45.19
CA ILE A 6 2.31 -30.98 -44.33
C ILE A 6 3.39 -31.80 -43.59
N PRO A 7 4.69 -31.53 -43.78
CA PRO A 7 5.74 -32.29 -43.12
C PRO A 7 5.76 -32.04 -41.61
N SER A 8 5.94 -33.10 -40.83
CA SER A 8 5.87 -33.12 -39.35
C SER A 8 6.82 -32.15 -38.63
N ARG A 9 7.94 -31.78 -39.26
CA ARG A 9 8.86 -30.75 -38.76
C ARG A 9 8.28 -29.32 -38.81
N LEU A 10 7.40 -29.04 -39.78
CA LEU A 10 6.72 -27.75 -39.90
C LEU A 10 5.65 -27.59 -38.81
N MET A 11 5.03 -28.71 -38.40
CA MET A 11 3.99 -28.75 -37.36
C MET A 11 4.56 -28.46 -35.95
N VAL A 12 5.79 -28.92 -35.66
CA VAL A 12 6.49 -28.64 -34.40
C VAL A 12 6.92 -27.17 -34.30
N PHE A 13 7.35 -26.54 -35.40
CA PHE A 13 7.70 -25.11 -35.42
C PHE A 13 6.49 -24.19 -35.21
N VAL A 14 5.32 -24.54 -35.78
CA VAL A 14 4.08 -23.77 -35.59
C VAL A 14 3.57 -23.89 -34.15
N ALA A 15 3.69 -25.06 -33.52
CA ALA A 15 3.31 -25.25 -32.12
C ALA A 15 4.22 -24.45 -31.15
N LEU A 16 5.54 -24.40 -31.40
CA LEU A 16 6.48 -23.59 -30.61
C LEU A 16 6.26 -22.08 -30.80
N ALA A 17 5.90 -21.63 -32.00
CA ALA A 17 5.56 -20.23 -32.27
C ALA A 17 4.23 -19.80 -31.63
N ALA A 18 3.25 -20.71 -31.52
CA ALA A 18 1.97 -20.44 -30.87
C ALA A 18 2.09 -20.35 -29.33
N LEU A 19 3.04 -21.06 -28.72
CA LEU A 19 3.33 -20.94 -27.28
C LEU A 19 4.07 -19.65 -26.90
N ALA A 20 4.69 -18.96 -27.87
CA ALA A 20 5.42 -17.71 -27.65
C ALA A 20 4.53 -16.45 -27.72
N TYR A 21 3.26 -16.60 -28.12
CA TYR A 21 2.31 -15.49 -28.28
C TYR A 21 1.38 -15.38 -27.07
N VAL A 22 1.94 -15.20 -25.88
CA VAL A 22 1.17 -14.66 -24.76
C VAL A 22 1.25 -13.14 -24.91
N PRO A 23 0.16 -12.44 -25.27
CA PRO A 23 0.21 -10.99 -25.32
C PRO A 23 0.45 -10.50 -23.89
N LEU A 24 1.63 -9.92 -23.64
CA LEU A 24 1.86 -9.09 -22.47
C LEU A 24 1.02 -7.82 -22.65
N SER A 25 -0.23 -7.87 -22.22
CA SER A 25 -1.03 -6.66 -22.04
C SER A 25 -0.46 -5.91 -20.83
N ALA A 26 -0.10 -4.64 -21.02
CA ALA A 26 0.27 -3.77 -19.92
C ALA A 26 -0.94 -3.65 -18.97
N GLN A 27 -0.73 -3.96 -17.68
CA GLN A 27 -1.77 -3.80 -16.67
C GLN A 27 -2.08 -2.32 -16.47
N SER A 28 -3.36 -2.00 -16.30
CA SER A 28 -3.78 -0.66 -15.89
C SER A 28 -3.43 -0.41 -14.42
N GLY A 29 -3.27 0.87 -14.04
CA GLY A 29 -3.02 1.25 -12.64
C GLY A 29 -4.00 0.61 -11.63
N PRO A 30 -5.32 0.62 -11.88
CA PRO A 30 -6.30 -0.05 -11.01
C PRO A 30 -6.13 -1.57 -10.91
N GLU A 31 -5.73 -2.25 -11.98
CA GLU A 31 -5.47 -3.70 -11.96
C GLU A 31 -4.22 -4.03 -11.14
N VAL A 32 -3.15 -3.26 -11.31
CA VAL A 32 -1.92 -3.38 -10.50
C VAL A 32 -2.24 -3.17 -9.02
N ALA A 33 -2.97 -2.10 -8.68
CA ALA A 33 -3.34 -1.79 -7.30
C ALA A 33 -4.22 -2.90 -6.68
N ARG A 34 -5.19 -3.44 -7.43
CA ARG A 34 -6.04 -4.53 -6.96
C ARG A 34 -5.25 -5.81 -6.71
N ALA A 35 -4.38 -6.19 -7.65
CA ALA A 35 -3.54 -7.38 -7.52
C ALA A 35 -2.59 -7.27 -6.33
N PHE A 36 -1.98 -6.09 -6.13
CA PHE A 36 -1.12 -5.83 -4.97
C PHE A 36 -1.90 -5.94 -3.66
N ARG A 37 -3.08 -5.30 -3.56
CA ARG A 37 -3.95 -5.39 -2.39
C ARG A 37 -4.26 -6.85 -2.06
N GLU A 38 -4.72 -7.64 -3.03
CA GLU A 38 -5.10 -9.05 -2.85
C GLU A 38 -3.94 -9.92 -2.35
N ALA A 39 -2.74 -9.69 -2.87
CA ALA A 39 -1.56 -10.44 -2.45
C ALA A 39 -1.05 -10.04 -1.05
N ASN A 40 -1.44 -8.87 -0.52
CA ASN A 40 -0.86 -8.27 0.69
C ASN A 40 -1.91 -7.88 1.74
N GLU A 41 -3.16 -8.36 1.66
CA GLU A 41 -4.26 -7.91 2.55
C GLU A 41 -3.91 -8.02 4.03
N VAL A 42 -3.30 -9.15 4.42
CA VAL A 42 -2.95 -9.42 5.82
C VAL A 42 -1.92 -8.43 6.35
N SER A 43 -0.88 -8.11 5.57
CA SER A 43 0.12 -7.14 6.00
C SER A 43 -0.48 -5.74 6.03
N ILE A 44 -1.24 -5.34 5.01
CA ILE A 44 -1.90 -4.03 4.96
C ILE A 44 -2.75 -3.78 6.21
N ILE A 45 -3.56 -4.77 6.61
CA ILE A 45 -4.41 -4.63 7.81
C ILE A 45 -3.57 -4.63 9.09
N ARG A 46 -2.54 -5.48 9.18
CA ARG A 46 -1.63 -5.51 10.33
C ARG A 46 -0.90 -4.19 10.50
N ASP A 47 -0.34 -3.66 9.43
CA ASP A 47 0.49 -2.45 9.44
C ASP A 47 -0.39 -1.21 9.69
N PHE A 48 -1.66 -1.24 9.26
CA PHE A 48 -2.66 -0.23 9.64
C PHE A 48 -3.07 -0.33 11.12
N ALA A 49 -3.28 -1.54 11.64
CA ALA A 49 -3.55 -1.74 13.07
C ALA A 49 -2.36 -1.29 13.93
N GLU A 50 -1.13 -1.56 13.50
CA GLU A 50 0.08 -1.07 14.15
C GLU A 50 0.10 0.47 14.17
N LEU A 51 -0.16 1.15 13.04
CA LEU A 51 -0.27 2.61 13.00
C LEU A 51 -1.32 3.15 14.00
N LEU A 52 -2.48 2.50 14.09
CA LEU A 52 -3.56 2.92 15.01
C LEU A 52 -3.23 2.67 16.49
N SER A 53 -2.20 1.86 16.79
CA SER A 53 -1.77 1.62 18.18
C SER A 53 -0.92 2.76 18.77
N TYR A 54 -0.45 3.68 17.92
CA TYR A 54 0.24 4.88 18.39
C TYR A 54 -0.78 5.92 18.83
N PRO A 55 -0.74 6.39 20.09
CA PRO A 55 -1.41 7.64 20.43
C PRO A 55 -0.92 8.74 19.48
N ASN A 56 -1.84 9.46 18.87
CA ASN A 56 -1.50 10.38 17.77
C ASN A 56 -2.17 11.75 17.94
N ARG A 57 -2.34 12.20 19.19
CA ARG A 57 -2.79 13.57 19.45
C ARG A 57 -1.63 14.53 19.18
N ALA A 58 -1.83 15.49 18.28
CA ALA A 58 -0.79 16.43 17.85
C ALA A 58 -0.09 17.21 18.98
N ARG A 59 -0.73 17.38 20.16
CA ARG A 59 -0.14 18.08 21.31
C ARG A 59 0.80 17.22 22.16
N ASP A 60 0.78 15.90 21.99
CA ASP A 60 1.62 14.95 22.72
C ASP A 60 2.85 14.65 21.88
N THR A 61 3.91 15.44 22.08
CA THR A 61 5.04 15.52 21.15
C THR A 61 5.83 14.23 21.00
N GLU A 62 5.94 13.41 22.04
CA GLU A 62 6.65 12.13 21.97
C GLU A 62 5.85 11.08 21.18
N ASP A 63 4.56 10.95 21.47
CA ASP A 63 3.69 9.96 20.86
C ASP A 63 3.45 10.25 19.36
N ILE A 64 3.19 11.52 19.02
CA ILE A 64 3.03 11.92 17.62
C ILE A 64 4.33 11.72 16.81
N HIS A 65 5.49 11.88 17.46
CA HIS A 65 6.79 11.64 16.84
C HIS A 65 7.02 10.17 16.53
N ARG A 66 6.62 9.27 17.44
CA ARG A 66 6.65 7.83 17.19
C ARG A 66 5.74 7.44 16.03
N ALA A 67 4.52 7.97 15.97
CA ALA A 67 3.60 7.74 14.84
C ALA A 67 4.20 8.23 13.51
N ALA A 68 4.77 9.44 13.49
CA ALA A 68 5.43 9.99 12.30
C ALA A 68 6.63 9.15 11.85
N THR A 69 7.45 8.71 12.82
CA THR A 69 8.61 7.84 12.58
C THR A 69 8.17 6.52 11.94
N TYR A 70 7.11 5.90 12.45
CA TYR A 70 6.55 4.67 11.89
C TYR A 70 6.12 4.86 10.43
N VAL A 71 5.33 5.90 10.12
CA VAL A 71 4.88 6.19 8.74
C VAL A 71 6.08 6.40 7.80
N ARG A 72 7.09 7.13 8.25
CA ARG A 72 8.32 7.38 7.50
C ARG A 72 9.06 6.07 7.19
N ASP A 73 9.16 5.17 8.16
CA ASP A 73 9.84 3.88 8.00
C ASP A 73 9.05 2.93 7.08
N GLU A 74 7.72 2.93 7.15
CA GLU A 74 6.87 2.17 6.23
C GLU A 74 7.00 2.65 4.77
N LEU A 75 7.08 3.97 4.54
CA LEU A 75 7.35 4.53 3.21
C LEU A 75 8.72 4.07 2.67
N ARG A 76 9.75 4.08 3.51
CA ARG A 76 11.09 3.58 3.14
C ARG A 76 11.09 2.09 2.82
N ALA A 77 10.32 1.29 3.58
CA ALA A 77 10.23 -0.15 3.37
C ALA A 77 9.70 -0.52 1.97
N VAL A 78 8.87 0.35 1.37
CA VAL A 78 8.35 0.18 0.00
C VAL A 78 9.14 0.96 -1.06
N GLY A 79 10.30 1.52 -0.70
CA GLY A 79 11.22 2.17 -1.63
C GLY A 79 10.93 3.64 -1.93
N VAL A 80 10.15 4.32 -1.07
CA VAL A 80 9.97 5.76 -1.15
C VAL A 80 11.06 6.43 -0.32
N GLU A 81 11.82 7.35 -0.91
CA GLU A 81 12.76 8.19 -0.16
C GLU A 81 11.94 9.06 0.79
N SER A 82 12.22 9.02 2.09
CA SER A 82 11.36 9.70 3.09
C SER A 82 12.14 10.22 4.28
N GLU A 83 11.68 11.34 4.82
CA GLU A 83 12.26 12.03 5.97
C GLU A 83 11.19 12.69 6.86
N LEU A 84 11.59 13.04 8.08
CA LEU A 84 10.79 13.85 8.97
C LEU A 84 11.25 15.31 8.84
N LEU A 85 10.33 16.20 8.54
CA LEU A 85 10.56 17.64 8.58
C LEU A 85 10.09 18.17 9.93
N GLU A 86 11.01 18.70 10.72
CA GLU A 86 10.80 19.03 12.13
C GLU A 86 10.99 20.52 12.40
N ILE A 87 10.13 21.07 13.27
CA ILE A 87 10.23 22.43 13.82
C ILE A 87 9.93 22.33 15.31
N GLU A 88 10.66 23.08 16.13
CA GLU A 88 10.47 23.09 17.59
C GLU A 88 9.00 23.44 17.95
N GLY A 89 8.40 22.61 18.79
CA GLY A 89 7.02 22.80 19.27
C GLY A 89 5.92 22.41 18.28
N ALA A 90 6.24 21.78 17.15
CA ALA A 90 5.27 21.31 16.16
C ALA A 90 5.39 19.79 15.89
N PRO A 91 4.29 19.10 15.54
CA PRO A 91 4.36 17.73 15.02
C PRO A 91 5.22 17.65 13.75
N PRO A 92 6.00 16.57 13.57
CA PRO A 92 6.76 16.37 12.35
C PRO A 92 5.85 16.27 11.12
N ILE A 93 6.30 16.78 9.98
CA ILE A 93 5.70 16.43 8.69
C ILE A 93 6.48 15.25 8.11
N VAL A 94 5.78 14.19 7.72
CA VAL A 94 6.40 13.10 6.95
C VAL A 94 6.43 13.54 5.49
N TYR A 95 7.64 13.73 4.96
CA TYR A 95 7.85 14.01 3.54
C TYR A 95 8.37 12.75 2.87
N GLY A 96 7.79 12.40 1.72
CA GLY A 96 8.22 11.27 0.91
C GLY A 96 8.17 11.59 -0.56
N GLU A 97 9.17 11.13 -1.31
CA GLU A 97 9.26 11.30 -2.75
C GLU A 97 9.70 10.00 -3.45
N LEU A 98 9.09 9.74 -4.60
CA LEU A 98 9.46 8.64 -5.47
C LEU A 98 9.69 9.18 -6.89
N MET A 99 10.96 9.37 -7.24
CA MET A 99 11.35 9.89 -8.54
C MET A 99 11.44 8.77 -9.57
N VAL A 100 10.57 8.82 -10.59
CA VAL A 100 10.52 7.82 -11.65
C VAL A 100 11.11 8.40 -12.95
N PRO A 101 12.22 7.86 -13.48
CA PRO A 101 12.82 8.34 -14.72
C PRO A 101 11.84 8.37 -15.89
N GLY A 102 11.77 9.51 -16.58
CA GLY A 102 10.87 9.69 -17.72
C GLY A 102 9.39 9.90 -17.37
N ALA A 103 9.04 10.01 -16.08
CA ALA A 103 7.70 10.41 -15.69
C ALA A 103 7.36 11.81 -16.22
N THR A 104 6.19 11.96 -16.84
CA THR A 104 5.70 13.22 -17.42
C THR A 104 4.68 13.94 -16.54
N ARG A 105 4.33 13.34 -15.40
CA ARG A 105 3.37 13.86 -14.42
C ARG A 105 3.83 13.52 -13.02
N THR A 106 3.51 14.41 -12.08
CA THR A 106 3.73 14.22 -10.64
C THR A 106 2.39 14.13 -9.94
N LEU A 107 2.23 13.15 -9.06
CA LEU A 107 1.06 13.01 -8.19
C LEU A 107 1.43 13.48 -6.79
N GLY A 108 0.74 14.49 -6.27
CA GLY A 108 0.83 14.90 -4.87
C GLY A 108 -0.23 14.18 -4.04
N ILE A 109 0.18 13.56 -2.94
CA ILE A 109 -0.72 12.92 -1.97
C ILE A 109 -0.54 13.63 -0.63
N TYR A 110 -1.65 14.10 -0.06
CA TYR A 110 -1.69 14.72 1.26
C TYR A 110 -2.60 13.89 2.17
N VAL A 111 -2.08 13.53 3.34
CA VAL A 111 -2.78 12.76 4.37
C VAL A 111 -2.39 13.32 5.73
N HIS A 112 -3.35 13.41 6.65
CA HIS A 112 -3.07 13.68 8.06
C HIS A 112 -3.04 12.34 8.82
N TYR A 113 -2.13 12.22 9.78
CA TYR A 113 -1.96 11.01 10.59
C TYR A 113 -2.28 11.22 12.06
N ASP A 114 -2.61 12.46 12.46
CA ASP A 114 -3.05 12.81 13.81
C ASP A 114 -4.55 12.54 14.01
N GLY A 115 -4.89 12.26 15.27
CA GLY A 115 -6.24 12.01 15.75
C GLY A 115 -6.76 13.10 16.68
N GLN A 116 -8.06 13.04 16.95
CA GLN A 116 -8.69 13.86 17.98
C GLN A 116 -8.38 13.32 19.38
N ALA A 117 -8.57 14.16 20.41
CA ALA A 117 -8.49 13.70 21.79
C ALA A 117 -9.57 12.64 22.06
N VAL A 118 -9.20 11.61 22.82
CA VAL A 118 -10.08 10.50 23.20
C VAL A 118 -10.36 10.54 24.70
N ASP A 119 -11.58 10.17 25.08
CA ASP A 119 -11.95 9.90 26.48
C ASP A 119 -12.22 8.39 26.59
N PRO A 120 -11.33 7.60 27.23
CA PRO A 120 -11.47 6.16 27.33
C PRO A 120 -12.81 5.69 27.91
N ALA A 121 -13.49 6.51 28.72
CA ALA A 121 -14.80 6.14 29.27
C ALA A 121 -15.90 6.02 28.20
N ASN A 122 -15.71 6.65 27.03
CA ASN A 122 -16.63 6.58 25.89
C ASN A 122 -16.29 5.46 24.91
N TRP A 123 -15.31 4.59 25.22
CA TRP A 123 -14.89 3.52 24.33
C TRP A 123 -15.19 2.14 24.91
N THR A 124 -15.64 1.21 24.05
CA THR A 124 -15.84 -0.19 24.41
C THR A 124 -14.52 -0.93 24.66
N HIS A 125 -13.47 -0.56 23.92
CA HIS A 125 -12.11 -1.11 24.05
C HIS A 125 -11.11 0.04 24.17
N PRO A 126 -9.89 -0.19 24.69
CA PRO A 126 -8.89 0.86 24.78
C PRO A 126 -8.64 1.51 23.39
N PRO A 127 -8.62 2.85 23.29
CA PRO A 127 -8.67 3.57 22.00
C PRO A 127 -7.45 3.35 21.10
N PHE A 128 -6.34 2.87 21.67
CA PHE A 128 -5.08 2.59 20.96
C PHE A 128 -4.71 1.09 21.00
N GLU A 129 -5.69 0.22 21.28
CA GLU A 129 -5.56 -1.23 21.15
C GLU A 129 -6.56 -1.72 20.09
N PRO A 130 -6.26 -1.61 18.78
CA PRO A 130 -7.24 -1.82 17.73
C PRO A 130 -7.64 -3.31 17.61
N PRO A 131 -8.86 -3.70 18.02
CA PRO A 131 -9.30 -5.07 17.86
C PRO A 131 -9.79 -5.31 16.44
N LEU A 132 -9.64 -6.54 15.95
CA LEU A 132 -10.26 -6.98 14.70
C LEU A 132 -11.61 -7.65 15.00
N TYR A 133 -12.65 -7.20 14.29
CA TYR A 133 -13.97 -7.82 14.34
C TYR A 133 -14.24 -8.63 13.07
N THR A 134 -14.99 -9.72 13.22
CA THR A 134 -15.46 -10.53 12.09
C THR A 134 -16.69 -9.94 11.39
N ALA A 135 -17.28 -8.88 11.96
CA ALA A 135 -18.45 -8.17 11.45
C ALA A 135 -18.39 -6.68 11.86
N ALA A 136 -19.26 -5.84 11.29
CA ALA A 136 -19.38 -4.45 11.70
C ALA A 136 -19.83 -4.35 13.16
N MET A 137 -19.26 -3.39 13.92
CA MET A 137 -19.56 -3.21 15.35
C MET A 137 -21.05 -2.94 15.63
N ASP A 138 -21.75 -2.28 14.70
CA ASP A 138 -23.19 -1.98 14.84
C ASP A 138 -24.09 -3.19 14.53
N GLY A 139 -23.51 -4.32 14.13
CA GLY A 139 -24.20 -5.54 13.69
C GLY A 139 -24.59 -6.53 14.78
N GLY A 140 -24.15 -6.31 16.03
CA GLY A 140 -24.39 -7.20 17.17
C GLY A 140 -23.23 -8.14 17.48
#